data_AF-A0AA51HCG9-F1
#
_entry.id   AF-A0AA51HCG9-F1
#
_cell.length_a   1.000
_cell.length_b   1.000
_cell.length_c   1.000
_cell.angle_alpha   90.00
_cell.angle_beta   90.00
_cell.angle_gamma   90.00
#
_symmetry.space_group_name_H-M   'P 1'
#
loop_
_entity.id
_entity.type
_entity.pdbx_description
1 polymer ?
#
loop_
_entity_poly.entity_id
_entity_poly.type
_entity_poly.pdbx_seq_one_letter_code
_entity_poly.pdbx_strand_id
1 'polypeptide(L)'
;MNSKNTQNDIEQEGHISSFGETLKTELNKVNDKQLEAEDLTDKFIKGEEDNIHGVMLKTEEAKLSLQLAVQVRNKVLEAYQEINRMQV
;
A
#
# COMPACT_ATOMS: atom_id res chain seq x y z
N MET A 1 41.40 5.95 37.08
CA MET A 1 41.17 7.23 36.39
C MET A 1 41.65 7.04 34.96
N ASN A 2 40.92 7.23 33.88
CA ASN A 2 39.53 7.51 33.52
C ASN A 2 39.60 7.48 31.97
N SER A 3 38.68 7.05 31.15
CA SER A 3 37.43 6.31 31.23
C SER A 3 37.24 5.79 29.80
N LYS A 4 36.59 4.64 29.68
CA LYS A 4 36.17 4.01 28.43
C LYS A 4 35.41 5.03 27.56
N ASN A 5 35.77 5.13 26.28
CA ASN A 5 34.85 5.60 25.24
C ASN A 5 34.87 4.59 24.09
N THR A 6 34.34 3.41 24.40
CA THR A 6 33.91 2.40 23.44
C THR A 6 32.39 2.43 23.48
N GLN A 7 31.78 3.36 22.76
CA GLN A 7 30.35 3.40 22.54
C GLN A 7 30.09 4.35 21.37
N ASN A 8 29.89 3.77 20.18
CA ASN A 8 28.86 4.11 19.19
C ASN A 8 29.04 3.30 17.89
N ASP A 9 29.35 2.00 18.02
CA ASP A 9 29.25 1.00 16.95
C ASP A 9 28.07 0.07 17.23
N ILE A 10 26.88 0.64 17.42
CA ILE A 10 25.56 -0.03 17.38
C ILE A 10 24.62 1.13 17.00
N GLU A 11 23.98 1.21 15.84
CA GLU A 11 22.89 0.37 15.35
C GLU A 11 22.77 0.53 13.83
N GLN A 12 23.21 -0.47 13.05
CA GLN A 12 22.58 -0.75 11.75
C GLN A 12 21.35 -1.61 12.03
N GLU A 13 20.31 -1.03 12.62
CA GLU A 13 18.98 -1.61 12.53
C GLU A 13 18.44 -1.26 11.14
N GLY A 14 18.16 -2.29 10.34
CA GLY A 14 17.52 -2.12 9.05
C GLY A 14 16.29 -1.24 9.22
N HIS A 15 16.20 -0.19 8.42
CA HIS A 15 15.12 0.78 8.45
C HIS A 15 13.77 0.04 8.31
N ILE A 16 13.14 -0.30 9.43
CA ILE A 16 11.78 -0.84 9.45
C ILE A 16 10.94 0.35 8.96
N SER A 17 10.57 0.35 7.68
CA SER A 17 9.59 1.31 7.18
C SER A 17 8.40 1.24 8.11
N SER A 18 8.00 2.40 8.63
CA SER A 18 6.87 2.46 9.53
C SER A 18 5.66 1.82 8.85
N PHE A 19 4.77 1.20 9.63
CA PHE A 19 3.54 0.62 9.08
C PHE A 19 2.77 1.65 8.22
N GLY A 20 2.79 2.92 8.62
CA GLY A 20 2.20 4.02 7.86
C GLY A 20 2.86 4.26 6.49
N GLU A 21 4.19 4.22 6.40
CA GLU A 21 4.91 4.33 5.12
C GLU A 21 4.63 3.13 4.21
N THR A 22 4.60 1.93 4.79
CA THR A 22 4.25 0.71 4.04
C THR A 22 2.82 0.80 3.51
N LEU A 23 1.86 1.14 4.38
CA LEU A 23 0.46 1.32 3.99
C LEU A 23 0.28 2.40 2.92
N LYS A 24 0.98 3.54 3.04
CA LYS A 24 0.99 4.60 2.04
C LYS A 24 1.53 4.10 0.69
N THR A 25 2.61 3.33 0.72
CA THR A 25 3.20 2.75 -0.49
C THR A 25 2.25 1.78 -1.16
N GLU A 26 1.58 0.91 -0.40
CA GLU A 26 0.59 -0.02 -0.95
C GLU A 26 -0.65 0.70 -1.48
N LEU A 27 -1.13 1.76 -0.81
CA LEU A 27 -2.24 2.58 -1.32
C LEU A 27 -1.88 3.27 -2.64
N ASN A 28 -0.65 3.77 -2.79
CA ASN A 28 -0.16 4.31 -4.06
C ASN A 28 -0.17 3.25 -5.16
N LYS A 29 0.27 2.02 -4.86
CA LYS A 29 0.22 0.91 -5.83
C LYS A 29 -1.21 0.58 -6.27
N VAL A 30 -2.18 0.64 -5.36
CA VAL A 30 -3.61 0.45 -5.71
C VAL A 30 -4.07 1.54 -6.68
N ASN A 31 -3.68 2.79 -6.44
CA ASN A 31 -3.96 3.90 -7.35
C ASN A 31 -3.30 3.69 -8.72
N ASP A 32 -2.04 3.26 -8.75
CA ASP A 32 -1.32 3.00 -10.00
C ASP A 32 -2.00 1.91 -10.83
N LYS A 33 -2.48 0.83 -10.19
CA LYS A 33 -3.26 -0.22 -10.86
C LYS A 33 -4.58 0.29 -11.44
N GLN A 34 -5.24 1.22 -10.74
CA GLN A 34 -6.46 1.85 -11.24
C GLN A 34 -6.16 2.67 -12.51
N LEU A 35 -5.12 3.51 -12.47
CA LEU A 35 -4.71 4.32 -13.61
C LEU A 35 -4.26 3.47 -14.80
N GLU A 36 -3.57 2.36 -14.56
CA GLU A 36 -3.18 1.40 -15.60
C GLU A 36 -4.43 0.78 -16.27
N ALA A 37 -5.42 0.39 -15.48
CA ALA A 37 -6.67 -0.17 -16.00
C ALA A 37 -7.47 0.86 -16.82
N GLU A 38 -7.51 2.12 -16.37
CA GLU A 38 -8.13 3.23 -17.10
C GLU A 38 -7.42 3.51 -18.43
N ASP A 39 -6.09 3.60 -18.44
CA ASP A 39 -5.30 3.82 -19.66
C ASP A 39 -5.48 2.69 -20.68
N LEU A 40 -5.48 1.43 -20.22
CA LEU A 40 -5.75 0.28 -21.09
C LEU A 40 -7.17 0.28 -21.65
N THR A 41 -8.15 0.69 -20.84
CA THR A 41 -9.54 0.84 -21.28
C THR A 41 -9.65 1.92 -22.35
N ASP A 42 -9.00 3.06 -22.16
CA ASP A 42 -8.99 4.16 -23.12
C ASP A 42 -8.34 3.77 -24.44
N LYS A 43 -7.20 3.07 -24.39
CA LYS A 43 -6.50 2.55 -25.58
C LYS A 43 -7.35 1.55 -26.35
N PHE A 44 -8.04 0.66 -25.63
CA PHE A 44 -8.96 -0.30 -26.24
C PHE A 44 -10.12 0.39 -26.94
N ILE A 45 -10.77 1.37 -26.31
CA ILE A 45 -11.87 2.13 -26.91
C ILE A 45 -11.42 2.91 -28.16
N LYS A 46 -10.17 3.39 -28.17
CA LYS A 46 -9.56 4.07 -29.32
C LYS A 46 -9.14 3.12 -30.44
N GLY A 47 -9.19 1.80 -30.22
CA GLY A 47 -8.71 0.79 -31.16
C GLY A 47 -7.19 0.72 -31.27
N GLU A 48 -6.47 1.25 -30.28
CA GLU A 48 -5.00 1.16 -30.18
C GLU A 48 -4.54 -0.17 -29.55
N GLU A 49 -5.46 -0.88 -28.89
CA GLU A 49 -5.24 -2.17 -28.24
C GLU A 49 -6.40 -3.12 -28.57
N ASP A 50 -6.14 -4.29 -29.16
CA ASP A 50 -7.18 -5.27 -29.54
C ASP A 50 -7.46 -6.30 -28.43
N ASN A 51 -6.67 -6.29 -27.35
CA ASN A 51 -6.74 -7.29 -26.30
C ASN A 51 -7.71 -6.90 -25.18
N ILE A 52 -9.01 -7.07 -25.44
CA ILE A 52 -10.07 -6.88 -24.42
C ILE A 52 -9.88 -7.75 -23.18
N HIS A 53 -9.27 -8.94 -23.31
CA HIS A 53 -9.04 -9.83 -22.18
C HIS A 53 -8.02 -9.24 -21.20
N GLY A 54 -6.97 -8.59 -21.71
CA GLY A 54 -5.99 -7.89 -20.89
C GLY A 54 -6.61 -6.72 -20.12
N VAL A 55 -7.43 -5.92 -20.81
CA VAL A 55 -8.17 -4.78 -20.21
C VAL A 55 -9.08 -5.25 -19.08
N MET A 56 -9.90 -6.29 -19.34
CA MET A 56 -10.81 -6.84 -18.33
C MET A 56 -10.07 -7.42 -17.13
N LEU A 57 -8.96 -8.14 -17.36
CA LEU A 57 -8.17 -8.72 -16.28
C LEU A 57 -7.57 -7.62 -15.38
N LYS A 58 -6.99 -6.59 -15.99
CA LYS A 58 -6.39 -5.45 -15.26
C LYS A 58 -7.43 -4.66 -14.49
N THR A 59 -8.61 -4.46 -15.08
CA THR A 59 -9.74 -3.81 -14.43
C THR A 59 -10.22 -4.60 -13.21
N GLU A 60 -10.36 -5.92 -13.32
CA GLU A 60 -10.77 -6.75 -12.18
C GLU A 60 -9.69 -6.80 -11.09
N GLU A 61 -8.41 -6.83 -11.48
CA GLU A 61 -7.28 -6.74 -10.54
C GLU A 61 -7.29 -5.42 -9.75
N ALA A 62 -7.50 -4.30 -10.43
CA ALA A 62 -7.59 -2.98 -9.79
C ALA A 62 -8.76 -2.91 -8.81
N LYS A 63 -9.93 -3.44 -9.20
CA LYS A 63 -11.13 -3.50 -8.36
C LYS A 63 -10.93 -4.36 -7.11
N LEU A 64 -10.37 -5.56 -7.25
CA LEU A 64 -10.06 -6.43 -6.10
C LEU A 64 -9.04 -5.78 -5.16
N SER A 65 -8.01 -5.14 -5.73
CA SER A 65 -6.99 -4.41 -4.96
C SER A 65 -7.61 -3.26 -4.15
N LEU A 66 -8.54 -2.51 -4.73
CA LEU A 66 -9.27 -1.46 -4.04
C LEU A 66 -10.17 -2.00 -2.92
N GLN A 67 -10.89 -3.09 -3.17
CA GLN A 67 -11.72 -3.74 -2.14
C GLN A 67 -10.88 -4.17 -0.94
N LEU A 68 -9.71 -4.77 -1.20
CA LEU A 68 -8.77 -5.13 -0.15
C LEU A 68 -8.28 -3.89 0.63
N ALA A 69 -7.93 -2.81 -0.07
CA ALA A 69 -7.50 -1.57 0.58
C ALA A 69 -8.56 -0.99 1.53
N VAL A 70 -9.84 -1.05 1.13
CA VAL A 70 -10.97 -0.63 1.98
C VAL A 70 -11.09 -1.51 3.23
N GLN A 71 -10.93 -2.83 3.09
CA GLN A 71 -10.95 -3.75 4.24
C GLN A 71 -9.80 -3.46 5.21
N VAL A 72 -8.59 -3.23 4.70
CA VAL A 72 -7.43 -2.87 5.53
C VAL A 72 -7.70 -1.54 6.26
N ARG A 73 -8.20 -0.51 5.55
CA ARG A 73 -8.58 0.77 6.15
C ARG A 73 -9.56 0.58 7.30
N ASN A 74 -10.62 -0.20 7.09
CA ASN A 74 -11.61 -0.48 8.12
C ASN A 74 -10.97 -1.17 9.33
N LYS A 75 -10.08 -2.15 9.09
CA LYS A 75 -9.43 -2.89 10.18
C LYS A 75 -8.50 -2.00 11.01
N VAL A 76 -7.79 -1.08 10.37
CA VAL A 76 -6.95 -0.09 11.05
C VAL A 76 -7.80 0.84 11.92
N LEU A 77 -8.95 1.30 11.41
CA LEU A 77 -9.89 2.13 12.18
C LEU A 77 -10.48 1.37 13.38
N GLU A 78 -10.86 0.10 13.20
CA GLU A 78 -11.32 -0.77 14.29
C GLU A 78 -10.24 -0.93 15.36
N ALA A 79 -9.00 -1.23 14.97
CA ALA A 79 -7.89 -1.40 15.90
C ALA A 79 -7.63 -0.11 16.70
N TYR A 80 -7.71 1.06 16.05
CA TYR A 80 -7.61 2.34 16.72
C TYR A 80 -8.76 2.56 17.73
N GLN A 81 -9.99 2.23 17.36
CA GLN A 81 -11.14 2.33 18.27
C GLN A 81 -11.02 1.38 19.47
N GLU A 82 -10.53 0.17 19.26
CA GLU A 82 -10.34 -0.83 20.33
C GLU A 82 -9.30 -0.38 21.36
N ILE A 83 -8.17 0.15 20.90
CA ILE A 83 -7.13 0.70 21.80
C ILE A 83 -7.69 1.82 22.68
N ASN A 84 -8.52 2.71 22.10
CA ASN A 84 -9.15 3.78 22.87
C ASN A 84 -10.13 3.24 23.93
N ARG A 85 -10.88 2.17 23.66
CA ARG A 85 -11.80 1.56 24.62
C ARG A 85 -11.09 0.87 25.79
N MET A 86 -9.87 0.38 25.60
CA MET A 86 -9.08 -0.23 26.68
C MET A 86 -8.53 0.79 27.69
N GLN A 87 -8.41 2.06 27.32
CA GLN A 87 -7.80 3.10 28.16
C GLN A 87 -8.81 3.92 28.98
N VAL A 88 -10.11 3.73 28.79
CA VAL A 88 -11.18 4.31 29.62
C VAL A 88 -11.63 3.39 30.74
#